data_AF-A0A8I1ADN3-F1
#
_entry.id   AF-A0A8I1ADN3-F1
#
_cell.length_a   1.000
_cell.length_b   1.000
_cell.length_c   1.000
_cell.angle_alpha   90.00
_cell.angle_beta   90.00
_cell.angle_gamma   90.00
#
_symmetry.space_group_name_H-M   'P 1'
#
loop_
_entity.id
_entity.type
_entity.pdbx_description
1 polymer ?
#
loop_
_entity_poly.entity_id
_entity_poly.type
_entity_poly.pdbx_seq_one_letter_code
_entity_poly.pdbx_strand_id
1 'polypeptide(L)'
;MRNDGRPGGQAGWTLIEVIFALFLFGLLATLCVPAVMSVGERVERKLLIEELATQLQLAQMEAVTRQAEVTVQWEAKEVKVIEDGALLRKMDIPPPYRLDSNYPGQRLTFRETGQVRGGTVTFYVKDKPVGRIVIQVASGLPVIEVFVNAV
;
A
#
# COMPACT_ATOMS: atom_id res chain seq x y z
N MET A 1 -68.77 27.88 15.30
CA MET A 1 -67.68 26.92 15.07
C MET A 1 -66.49 27.69 14.52
N ARG A 2 -65.44 27.91 15.32
CA ARG A 2 -64.19 28.54 14.88
C ARG A 2 -63.38 27.47 14.15
N ASN A 3 -63.01 27.75 12.91
CA ASN A 3 -62.16 26.89 12.11
C ASN A 3 -60.75 27.46 12.19
N ASP A 4 -59.90 26.85 13.00
CA ASP A 4 -58.54 27.29 13.25
C ASP A 4 -57.66 26.85 12.07
N GLY A 5 -57.70 27.64 11.00
CA GLY A 5 -56.84 27.47 9.83
C GLY A 5 -55.39 27.76 10.21
N ARG A 6 -54.62 26.71 10.54
CA ARG A 6 -53.16 26.78 10.52
C ARG A 6 -52.70 26.88 9.07
N PRO A 7 -52.09 27.97 8.62
CA PRO A 7 -51.30 27.90 7.40
C PRO A 7 -50.01 27.17 7.80
N GLY A 8 -49.99 25.86 7.55
CA GLY A 8 -48.73 25.13 7.40
C GLY A 8 -48.00 25.73 6.21
N GLY A 9 -47.23 26.78 6.46
CA GLY A 9 -46.37 27.40 5.46
C GLY A 9 -45.45 26.32 4.93
N GLN A 10 -45.67 25.92 3.67
CA GLN A 10 -44.71 25.13 2.92
C GLN A 10 -43.44 25.99 2.83
N ALA A 11 -42.48 25.73 3.71
CA ALA A 11 -41.16 26.36 3.69
C ALA A 11 -40.37 25.80 2.50
N GLY A 12 -40.68 26.32 1.30
CA GLY A 12 -39.88 26.07 0.11
C GLY A 12 -38.53 26.77 0.26
N TRP A 13 -37.45 26.05 0.02
CA TRP A 13 -36.11 26.61 -0.04
C TRP A 13 -36.05 27.67 -1.14
N THR A 14 -35.50 28.84 -0.82
CA THR A 14 -35.33 29.87 -1.84
C THR A 14 -34.24 29.44 -2.82
N LEU A 15 -34.42 29.73 -4.12
CA LEU A 15 -33.42 29.38 -5.14
C LEU A 15 -32.03 29.95 -4.79
N ILE A 16 -32.00 31.16 -4.23
CA ILE A 16 -30.77 31.84 -3.83
C ILE A 16 -30.06 31.11 -2.67
N GLU A 17 -30.81 30.60 -1.69
CA GLU A 17 -30.26 29.84 -0.57
C GLU A 17 -29.64 28.51 -1.05
N VAL A 18 -30.28 27.84 -2.01
CA VAL A 18 -29.72 26.63 -2.63
C VAL A 18 -28.41 26.95 -3.37
N ILE A 19 -28.37 28.05 -4.13
CA ILE A 19 -27.16 28.48 -4.84
C ILE A 19 -26.03 28.80 -3.84
N PHE A 20 -26.32 29.53 -2.76
CA PHE A 20 -25.33 29.81 -1.73
C PHE A 20 -24.85 28.56 -0.99
N ALA A 21 -25.75 27.62 -0.68
CA ALA A 21 -25.40 26.36 -0.06
C ALA A 21 -24.49 25.51 -0.97
N LEU A 22 -24.81 25.41 -2.26
CA LEU A 22 -23.98 24.70 -3.24
C LEU A 22 -22.63 25.39 -3.45
N PHE A 23 -22.60 26.73 -3.47
CA PHE A 23 -21.36 27.49 -3.56
C PHE A 23 -20.45 27.23 -2.35
N LEU A 24 -21.01 27.30 -1.13
CA LEU A 24 -20.27 27.01 0.10
C LEU A 24 -19.79 25.55 0.13
N PHE A 25 -20.65 24.62 -0.29
CA PHE A 25 -20.29 23.21 -0.39
C PHE A 25 -19.15 22.97 -1.38
N GLY A 26 -19.18 23.59 -2.56
CA GLY A 26 -18.09 23.49 -3.54
C GLY A 26 -16.77 24.04 -3.01
N LEU A 27 -16.83 25.15 -2.26
CA LEU A 27 -15.65 25.73 -1.61
C LEU A 27 -15.05 24.76 -0.57
N LEU A 28 -15.90 24.21 0.31
CA LEU A 28 -15.48 23.21 1.29
C LEU A 28 -14.95 21.93 0.63
N ALA A 29 -15.60 21.44 -0.43
CA ALA A 29 -15.18 20.26 -1.17
C ALA A 29 -13.77 20.44 -1.75
N THR A 30 -13.47 21.62 -2.30
CA THR A 30 -12.15 21.94 -2.86
C THR A 30 -11.05 21.91 -1.79
N LEU A 31 -11.36 22.36 -0.56
CA LEU A 31 -10.42 22.28 0.56
C LEU A 31 -10.18 20.83 1.04
N CYS A 32 -11.17 19.95 0.88
CA CYS A 32 -11.08 18.55 1.30
C CYS A 32 -10.30 17.66 0.34
N VAL A 33 -10.22 17.99 -0.96
CA VAL A 33 -9.52 17.19 -1.99
C VAL A 33 -8.10 16.77 -1.57
N PRO A 34 -7.17 17.70 -1.21
CA PRO A 34 -5.80 17.30 -0.88
C PRO A 34 -5.71 16.38 0.34
N ALA A 35 -6.59 16.57 1.33
CA ALA A 35 -6.63 15.71 2.51
C ALA A 35 -7.00 14.28 2.12
N VAL A 36 -8.04 14.09 1.30
CA VAL A 36 -8.46 12.76 0.84
C VAL A 36 -7.38 12.09 0.00
N MET A 37 -6.72 12.83 -0.90
CA MET A 37 -5.63 12.28 -1.72
C MET A 37 -4.46 11.78 -0.87
N SER A 38 -4.03 12.56 0.14
CA SER A 38 -2.92 12.16 1.02
C SER A 38 -3.21 10.89 1.84
N VAL A 39 -4.47 10.69 2.25
CA VAL A 39 -4.91 9.47 2.94
C VAL A 39 -4.85 8.28 2.00
N GLY A 40 -5.32 8.45 0.76
CA GLY A 40 -5.25 7.41 -0.28
C GLY A 40 -3.81 6.93 -0.52
N GLU A 41 -2.88 7.85 -0.75
CA GLU A 41 -1.46 7.53 -0.98
C GLU A 41 -0.83 6.79 0.21
N ARG A 42 -1.19 7.16 1.44
CA ARG A 42 -0.70 6.50 2.65
C ARG A 42 -1.24 5.07 2.79
N VAL A 43 -2.51 4.86 2.47
CA VAL A 43 -3.14 3.53 2.49
C VAL A 43 -2.54 2.64 1.41
N GLU A 44 -2.43 3.14 0.18
CA GLU A 44 -1.83 2.40 -0.94
C GLU A 44 -0.40 1.99 -0.63
N ARG A 45 0.44 2.91 -0.13
CA ARG A 45 1.81 2.63 0.30
C ARG A 45 1.87 1.52 1.34
N LYS A 46 1.00 1.58 2.35
CA LYS A 46 0.96 0.59 3.43
C LYS A 46 0.59 -0.79 2.87
N LEU A 47 -0.46 -0.86 2.05
CA LEU A 47 -0.90 -2.11 1.42
C LEU A 47 0.20 -2.71 0.53
N LEU A 48 0.92 -1.89 -0.23
CA LEU A 48 2.02 -2.37 -1.07
C LEU A 48 3.15 -3.01 -0.26
N ILE A 49 3.55 -2.36 0.85
CA ILE A 49 4.61 -2.88 1.72
C ILE A 49 4.15 -4.16 2.45
N GLU A 50 2.90 -4.17 2.93
CA GLU A 50 2.31 -5.34 3.58
C GLU A 50 2.18 -6.52 2.61
N GLU A 51 1.72 -6.29 1.39
CA GLU A 51 1.64 -7.32 0.34
C GLU A 51 3.01 -7.94 0.09
N LEU A 52 4.07 -7.13 -0.04
CA LEU A 52 5.40 -7.69 -0.23
C LEU A 52 5.88 -8.51 0.97
N ALA A 53 5.59 -8.05 2.20
CA ALA A 53 5.93 -8.82 3.39
C ALA A 53 5.19 -10.16 3.44
N THR A 54 3.91 -10.17 3.05
CA THR A 54 3.12 -11.40 2.91
C THR A 54 3.70 -12.33 1.85
N GLN A 55 4.08 -11.81 0.67
CA GLN A 55 4.73 -12.60 -0.37
C GLN A 55 6.04 -13.24 0.13
N LEU A 56 6.82 -12.51 0.93
CA LEU A 56 8.05 -13.03 1.55
C LEU A 56 7.78 -14.14 2.56
N GLN A 57 6.78 -13.97 3.42
CA GLN A 57 6.37 -15.02 4.37
C GLN A 57 5.85 -16.26 3.64
N LEU A 58 5.08 -16.08 2.57
CA LEU A 58 4.60 -17.19 1.74
C LEU A 58 5.75 -17.91 1.03
N ALA A 59 6.71 -17.17 0.47
CA ALA A 59 7.90 -17.76 -0.16
C ALA A 59 8.74 -18.56 0.85
N GLN A 60 8.91 -18.04 2.07
CA GLN A 60 9.55 -18.75 3.16
C GLN A 60 8.81 -20.04 3.53
N MET A 61 7.49 -19.97 3.71
CA MET A 61 6.66 -21.12 4.06
C MET A 61 6.70 -22.18 2.97
N GLU A 62 6.70 -21.77 1.70
CA GLU A 62 6.83 -22.67 0.56
C GLU A 62 8.16 -23.42 0.60
N ALA A 63 9.28 -22.70 0.83
CA ALA A 63 10.60 -23.30 0.94
C ALA A 63 10.68 -24.37 2.05
N VAL A 64 10.09 -24.09 3.21
CA VAL A 64 10.05 -25.02 4.35
C VAL A 64 9.16 -26.22 4.06
N THR A 65 7.98 -25.97 3.49
CA THR A 65 6.96 -27.00 3.26
C THR A 65 7.38 -27.98 2.16
N ARG A 66 8.01 -27.47 1.11
CA ARG A 66 8.48 -28.27 -0.04
C ARG A 66 9.90 -28.78 0.11
N GLN A 67 10.61 -28.34 1.16
CA GLN A 67 12.02 -28.65 1.35
C GLN A 67 12.84 -28.31 0.09
N ALA A 68 12.55 -27.14 -0.50
CA ALA A 68 13.15 -26.67 -1.74
C ALA A 68 13.61 -25.21 -1.58
N GLU A 69 14.58 -24.79 -2.40
CA GLU A 69 15.00 -23.39 -2.43
C GLU A 69 13.99 -22.53 -3.19
N VAL A 70 13.53 -21.46 -2.56
CA VAL A 70 12.61 -20.49 -3.18
C VAL A 70 13.31 -19.15 -3.31
N THR A 71 13.37 -18.64 -4.53
CA THR A 71 14.01 -17.36 -4.85
C THR A 71 12.98 -16.28 -5.11
N VAL A 72 13.10 -15.18 -4.38
CA VAL A 72 12.39 -13.94 -4.63
C VAL A 72 13.31 -13.00 -5.39
N GLN A 73 12.90 -12.60 -6.58
CA GLN A 73 13.64 -11.71 -7.47
C GLN A 73 12.90 -10.38 -7.62
N TRP A 74 13.65 -9.29 -7.43
CA TRP A 74 13.16 -7.94 -7.63
C TRP A 74 13.48 -7.47 -9.05
N GLU A 75 12.51 -6.84 -9.69
CA GLU A 75 12.66 -6.12 -10.95
C GLU A 75 12.08 -4.71 -10.81
N ALA A 76 12.32 -3.84 -11.79
CA ALA A 76 11.94 -2.43 -11.70
C ALA A 76 10.44 -2.18 -11.49
N LYS A 77 9.59 -3.11 -11.96
CA LYS A 77 8.13 -2.98 -11.95
C LYS A 77 7.42 -4.18 -11.36
N GLU A 78 8.14 -5.21 -10.93
CA GLU A 78 7.54 -6.45 -10.45
C GLU A 78 8.48 -7.19 -9.50
N VAL A 79 7.88 -8.01 -8.65
CA VAL A 79 8.56 -8.98 -7.80
C VAL A 79 8.08 -10.36 -8.20
N LYS A 80 9.02 -11.28 -8.40
CA LYS A 80 8.74 -12.67 -8.80
C LYS A 80 9.19 -13.62 -7.70
N VAL A 81 8.38 -14.62 -7.42
CA VAL A 81 8.72 -15.76 -6.56
C VAL A 81 8.90 -16.98 -7.45
N ILE A 82 10.07 -17.60 -7.41
CA ILE A 82 10.50 -18.67 -8.31
C ILE A 82 10.95 -19.86 -7.47
N GLU A 83 10.50 -21.05 -7.83
CA GLU A 83 10.93 -22.33 -7.26
C GLU A 83 11.36 -23.23 -8.42
N ASP A 84 12.57 -23.80 -8.36
CA ASP A 84 13.10 -24.69 -9.41
C ASP A 84 12.95 -24.16 -10.86
N GLY A 85 13.04 -22.84 -11.02
CA GLY A 85 12.88 -22.16 -12.32
C GLY A 85 11.44 -21.92 -12.76
N ALA A 86 10.44 -22.44 -12.04
CA ALA A 86 9.03 -22.16 -12.26
C ALA A 86 8.60 -20.90 -11.50
N LEU A 87 7.86 -20.02 -12.17
CA LEU A 87 7.24 -18.85 -11.54
C LEU A 87 6.05 -19.31 -10.67
N LEU A 88 6.17 -19.14 -9.36
CA LEU A 88 5.10 -19.45 -8.42
C LEU A 88 4.12 -18.28 -8.27
N ARG A 89 4.67 -17.09 -8.02
CA ARG A 89 3.88 -15.88 -7.74
C ARG A 89 4.56 -14.66 -8.35
N LYS A 90 3.74 -13.68 -8.71
CA LYS A 90 4.18 -12.38 -9.22
C LYS A 90 3.37 -11.29 -8.53
N MET A 91 4.03 -10.20 -8.18
CA MET A 91 3.46 -8.98 -7.65
C MET A 91 3.91 -7.81 -8.53
N ASP A 92 2.97 -6.99 -9.00
CA ASP A 92 3.31 -5.75 -9.73
C ASP A 92 3.64 -4.62 -8.74
N ILE A 93 4.60 -3.78 -9.11
CA ILE A 93 4.94 -2.55 -8.39
C ILE A 93 4.30 -1.38 -9.16
N PRO A 94 3.21 -0.79 -8.64
CA PRO A 94 2.53 0.29 -9.33
C PRO A 94 3.40 1.56 -9.37
N PRO A 95 3.33 2.38 -10.43
CA PRO A 95 3.88 3.73 -10.39
C PRO A 95 3.19 4.56 -9.28
N PRO A 96 3.89 5.49 -8.60
CA PRO A 96 5.27 5.95 -8.82
C PRO A 96 6.31 5.20 -7.97
N TYR A 97 5.98 4.00 -7.46
CA TYR A 97 6.86 3.27 -6.56
C TYR A 97 8.01 2.61 -7.32
N ARG A 98 9.18 2.62 -6.69
CA ARG A 98 10.36 1.85 -7.10
C ARG A 98 10.88 1.08 -5.90
N LEU A 99 11.41 -0.10 -6.14
CA LEU A 99 12.00 -0.95 -5.12
C LEU A 99 13.50 -1.10 -5.37
N ASP A 100 14.27 -1.07 -4.30
CA ASP A 100 15.71 -1.34 -4.31
C ASP A 100 16.07 -2.22 -3.12
N SER A 101 17.14 -3.00 -3.25
CA SER A 101 17.53 -3.95 -2.22
C SER A 101 19.06 -4.05 -2.12
N ASN A 102 19.55 -4.35 -0.92
CA ASN A 102 20.97 -4.64 -0.71
C ASN A 102 21.37 -6.10 -1.05
N TYR A 103 20.47 -6.86 -1.68
CA TYR A 103 20.72 -8.23 -2.07
C TYR A 103 21.52 -8.31 -3.37
N PRO A 104 22.54 -9.19 -3.47
CA PRO A 104 23.28 -9.39 -4.70
C PRO A 104 22.35 -9.76 -5.86
N GLY A 105 22.48 -9.04 -6.98
CA GLY A 105 21.67 -9.29 -8.17
C GLY A 105 20.17 -9.10 -7.98
N GLN A 106 19.75 -8.38 -6.93
CA GLN A 106 18.34 -8.18 -6.58
C GLN A 106 17.60 -9.51 -6.36
N ARG A 107 18.26 -10.46 -5.69
CA ARG A 107 17.70 -11.79 -5.42
C ARG A 107 17.88 -12.19 -3.97
N LEU A 108 16.79 -12.65 -3.40
CA LEU A 108 16.72 -13.23 -2.07
C LEU A 108 16.36 -14.70 -2.21
N THR A 109 17.14 -15.60 -1.61
CA THR A 109 16.87 -17.04 -1.68
C THR A 109 16.61 -17.59 -0.28
N PHE A 110 15.38 -18.07 -0.08
CA PHE A 110 15.02 -18.88 1.09
C PHE A 110 15.53 -20.30 0.87
N ARG A 111 16.25 -20.81 1.86
CA ARG A 111 16.66 -22.22 1.89
C ARG A 111 15.49 -23.09 2.34
N GLU A 112 15.64 -24.40 2.17
CA GLU A 112 14.71 -25.43 2.64
C GLU A 112 14.38 -25.32 4.14
N THR A 113 15.28 -24.73 4.93
CA THR A 113 15.09 -24.48 6.37
C THR A 113 14.32 -23.19 6.68
N GLY A 114 13.90 -22.43 5.65
CA GLY A 114 13.30 -21.11 5.77
C GLY A 114 14.30 -19.99 6.06
N GLN A 115 15.60 -20.31 6.18
CA GLN A 115 16.64 -19.35 6.46
C GLN A 115 17.02 -18.55 5.22
N VAL A 116 17.47 -17.32 5.45
CA VAL A 116 17.92 -16.39 4.40
C VAL A 116 19.08 -15.56 4.91
N ARG A 117 19.86 -15.01 3.97
CA ARG A 117 20.77 -13.90 4.26
C ARG A 117 19.92 -12.69 4.68
N GLY A 118 20.22 -12.11 5.85
CA GLY A 118 19.55 -10.88 6.25
C GLY A 118 19.85 -9.73 5.29
N GLY A 119 18.92 -8.80 5.19
CA GLY A 119 19.00 -7.71 4.22
C GLY A 119 17.86 -6.73 4.36
N THR A 120 17.80 -5.79 3.43
CA THR A 120 16.81 -4.71 3.47
C THR A 120 16.32 -4.43 2.06
N VAL A 121 15.01 -4.31 1.96
CA VAL A 121 14.30 -3.89 0.76
C VAL A 121 13.69 -2.52 1.06
N THR A 122 13.97 -1.52 0.23
CA THR A 122 13.51 -0.14 0.43
C THR A 122 12.61 0.29 -0.71
N PHE A 123 11.47 0.88 -0.36
CA PHE A 123 10.53 1.48 -1.29
C PHE A 123 10.84 2.96 -1.47
N TYR A 124 10.81 3.43 -2.71
CA TYR A 124 11.05 4.80 -3.09
C TYR A 124 9.88 5.37 -3.88
N VAL A 125 9.60 6.66 -3.67
CA VAL A 125 8.74 7.48 -4.53
C VAL A 125 9.53 8.74 -4.87
N LYS A 126 9.73 9.03 -6.17
CA LYS A 126 10.52 10.18 -6.63
C LYS A 126 11.87 10.30 -5.90
N ASP A 127 12.59 9.17 -5.80
CA ASP A 127 13.89 9.01 -5.11
C ASP A 127 13.90 9.27 -3.59
N LYS A 128 12.74 9.46 -2.95
CA LYS A 128 12.62 9.53 -1.48
C LYS A 128 12.22 8.17 -0.90
N PRO A 129 12.91 7.66 0.13
CA PRO A 129 12.53 6.40 0.77
C PRO A 129 11.22 6.59 1.54
N VAL A 130 10.21 5.78 1.21
CA VAL A 130 8.86 5.86 1.79
C VAL A 130 8.54 4.72 2.77
N GLY A 131 9.36 3.66 2.76
CA GLY A 131 9.30 2.54 3.70
C GLY A 131 10.38 1.51 3.41
N ARG A 132 10.61 0.60 4.35
CA ARG A 132 11.54 -0.52 4.17
C ARG A 132 11.03 -1.79 4.83
N ILE A 133 11.48 -2.92 4.32
CA ILE A 133 11.33 -4.24 4.93
C ILE A 133 12.73 -4.71 5.31
N VAL A 134 12.93 -4.97 6.60
CA VAL A 134 14.17 -5.53 7.14
C VAL A 134 13.97 -7.03 7.31
N ILE A 135 14.81 -7.82 6.67
CA ILE A 135 14.71 -9.28 6.68
C ILE A 135 15.78 -9.79 7.62
N GLN A 136 15.36 -10.44 8.70
CA GLN A 136 16.26 -10.85 9.77
C GLN A 136 17.10 -12.08 9.39
N VAL A 137 18.36 -12.06 9.80
CA VAL A 137 19.29 -13.20 9.63
C VAL A 137 18.77 -14.40 10.44
N ALA A 138 18.94 -15.60 9.90
CA ALA A 138 18.62 -16.90 10.51
C ALA A 138 17.12 -17.22 10.69
N SER A 139 16.25 -16.23 10.92
CA SER A 139 14.80 -16.47 10.96
C SER A 139 14.11 -16.23 9.63
N GLY A 140 14.67 -15.40 8.74
CA GLY A 140 14.07 -15.00 7.47
C GLY A 140 12.77 -14.22 7.57
N LEU A 141 12.36 -13.87 8.79
CA LEU A 141 11.13 -13.12 9.04
C LEU A 141 11.28 -11.69 8.54
N PRO A 142 10.32 -11.20 7.72
CA PRO A 142 10.28 -9.80 7.32
C PRO A 142 9.70 -8.95 8.45
N VAL A 143 10.41 -7.88 8.80
CA VAL A 143 9.96 -6.82 9.71
C VAL A 143 9.70 -5.56 8.89
N ILE A 144 8.48 -5.04 8.98
CA ILE A 144 8.05 -3.86 8.22
C ILE A 144 8.36 -2.60 9.02
N GLU A 145 9.01 -1.63 8.37
CA GLU A 145 9.21 -0.28 8.90
C GLU A 145 8.71 0.76 7.87
N VAL A 146 7.58 1.41 8.17
CA VAL A 146 7.01 2.45 7.31
C VAL A 146 7.49 3.83 7.78
N PHE A 147 8.04 4.63 6.85
CA PHE A 147 8.45 6.00 7.17
C PHE A 147 7.25 6.93 7.09
N VAL A 148 6.83 7.46 8.25
CA VAL A 148 5.69 8.37 8.37
C VAL A 148 5.98 9.75 7.76
N ASN A 149 7.26 10.10 7.54
CA ASN A 149 7.71 11.45 7.19
C ASN A 149 8.41 11.57 5.82
N ALA A 150 8.05 10.72 4.85
CA ALA A 150 8.51 10.93 3.48
C ALA A 150 7.56 11.92 2.78
N VAL A 151 7.91 13.21 2.94
CA VAL A 151 7.36 14.47 2.38
C VAL A 151 6.30 14.31 1.29
#